data_AF-A0A2A5IMY2-F1
#
_entry.id   AF-A0A2A5IMY2-F1
#
_cell.length_a   1.000
_cell.length_b   1.000
_cell.length_c   1.000
_cell.angle_alpha   90.00
_cell.angle_beta   90.00
_cell.angle_gamma   90.00
#
_symmetry.space_group_name_H-M   'P 1'
#
loop_
_entity.id
_entity.type
_entity.pdbx_description
1 polymer ?
#
loop_
_entity_poly.entity_id
_entity_poly.type
_entity_poly.pdbx_seq_one_letter_code
_entity_poly.pdbx_strand_id
1 'polypeptide(L)' 'MKTYNDTTYAILGFLTADSKSGYEVKQLIDKSLHHFWKISYGQIYPALKFIVEEGLAEVYFRQYLSFEKKLALL' A
#
# COMPACT_ATOMS: atom_id res chain seq x y z
N MET A 1 4.40 -22.40 -12.04
CA MET A 1 4.43 -20.96 -11.69
C MET A 1 3.34 -20.73 -10.65
N LYS A 2 3.61 -20.02 -9.54
CA LYS A 2 2.55 -19.67 -8.58
C LYS A 2 1.55 -18.72 -9.24
N THR A 3 0.27 -18.89 -8.95
CA THR A 3 -0.83 -18.04 -9.45
C THR A 3 -1.45 -17.28 -8.29
N TYR A 4 -1.70 -15.99 -8.48
CA TYR A 4 -2.32 -15.12 -7.48
C TYR A 4 -3.74 -14.73 -7.90
N ASN A 5 -4.56 -14.24 -6.97
CA ASN A 5 -5.90 -13.77 -7.27
C ASN A 5 -5.88 -12.32 -7.79
N ASP A 6 -7.00 -11.88 -8.35
CA ASP A 6 -7.15 -10.54 -8.92
C ASP A 6 -6.88 -9.41 -7.91
N THR A 7 -7.22 -9.63 -6.63
CA THR A 7 -6.93 -8.66 -5.57
C THR A 7 -5.44 -8.46 -5.38
N THR A 8 -4.67 -9.55 -5.37
CA THR A 8 -3.21 -9.49 -5.27
C THR A 8 -2.61 -8.70 -6.43
N TYR A 9 -3.03 -8.99 -7.66
CA TYR A 9 -2.54 -8.26 -8.84
C TYR A 9 -2.93 -6.78 -8.83
N ALA A 10 -4.18 -6.47 -8.43
CA ALA A 10 -4.62 -5.09 -8.31
C ALA A 10 -3.77 -4.33 -7.29
N ILE A 11 -3.59 -4.88 -6.08
CA ILE A 11 -2.79 -4.23 -5.03
C ILE A 11 -1.33 -4.05 -5.49
N LEU A 12 -0.72 -5.05 -6.11
CA LEU A 12 0.63 -4.93 -6.66
C LEU A 12 0.73 -3.82 -7.72
N GLY A 13 -0.26 -3.71 -8.61
CA GLY A 13 -0.34 -2.61 -9.57
C GLY A 13 -0.44 -1.23 -8.93
N PHE A 14 -1.13 -1.10 -7.79
CA PHE A 14 -1.16 0.17 -7.05
C PHE A 14 0.15 0.45 -6.32
N LEU A 15 0.83 -0.58 -5.81
CA LEU A 15 2.14 -0.43 -5.17
C LEU A 15 3.22 0.05 -6.15
N THR A 16 3.17 -0.38 -7.43
CA THR A 16 4.10 0.13 -8.46
C THR A 16 3.81 1.58 -8.86
N ALA A 17 2.59 2.07 -8.63
CA ALA A 17 2.16 3.44 -8.92
C ALA A 17 2.50 4.45 -7.80
N ASP A 18 3.52 4.18 -6.97
CA ASP A 18 4.00 5.02 -5.85
C ASP A 18 3.05 5.14 -4.64
N SER A 19 2.22 4.12 -4.39
CA SER A 19 1.45 4.01 -3.14
C SER A 19 2.39 3.67 -1.98
N LYS A 20 2.53 4.58 -1.00
CA LYS A 20 3.50 4.48 0.10
C LYS A 20 2.95 3.81 1.36
N SER A 21 1.64 3.56 1.43
CA SER A 21 1.02 2.88 2.58
C SER A 21 -0.23 2.10 2.19
N GLY A 22 -0.61 1.11 3.02
CA GLY A 22 -1.85 0.35 2.83
C GLY A 22 -3.12 1.22 2.85
N TYR A 23 -3.06 2.39 3.51
CA TYR A 23 -4.14 3.37 3.51
C TYR A 23 -4.24 4.09 2.15
N GLU A 24 -3.12 4.49 1.55
CA GLU A 24 -3.11 5.09 0.22
C GLU A 24 -3.57 4.10 -0.85
N VAL A 25 -3.15 2.83 -0.75
CA VAL A 25 -3.64 1.75 -1.61
C VAL A 25 -5.17 1.66 -1.52
N LYS A 26 -5.74 1.70 -0.30
CA LYS A 26 -7.20 1.72 -0.12
C LYS A 26 -7.84 2.92 -0.81
N GLN A 27 -7.30 4.12 -0.60
CA GLN A 27 -7.87 5.34 -1.18
C GLN A 27 -7.84 5.31 -2.71
N LEU A 28 -6.77 4.79 -3.30
CA LEU A 28 -6.63 4.68 -4.75
C LEU A 28 -7.61 3.67 -5.33
N ILE A 29 -7.81 2.52 -4.67
CA ILE A 29 -8.84 1.55 -5.04
C ILE A 29 -10.23 2.19 -4.96
N ASP A 30 -10.54 2.90 -3.87
CA ASP A 30 -11.84 3.56 -3.70
C ASP A 30 -12.08 4.70 -4.70
N LYS A 31 -11.03 5.39 -5.15
CA LYS A 31 -11.17 6.47 -6.15
C LYS A 31 -11.23 5.93 -7.57
N SER A 32 -10.47 4.89 -7.87
CA SER A 32 -10.23 4.44 -9.26
C SER A 32 -11.09 3.24 -9.66
N LEU A 33 -11.42 2.37 -8.71
CA LEU A 33 -12.05 1.07 -8.97
C LEU A 33 -13.32 0.84 -8.14
N HIS A 34 -13.81 1.80 -7.36
CA HIS A 34 -14.97 1.60 -6.48
C HIS A 34 -16.23 1.04 -7.18
N HIS A 35 -16.43 1.38 -8.45
CA HIS A 35 -17.55 0.88 -9.23
C HIS A 35 -17.45 -0.62 -9.56
N PHE A 36 -16.24 -1.17 -9.59
CA PHE A 36 -15.97 -2.55 -10.04
C PHE A 36 -15.41 -3.45 -8.95
N TRP A 37 -14.68 -2.89 -7.99
CA TRP A 37 -13.93 -3.64 -6.99
C TRP A 37 -14.06 -2.98 -5.62
N LYS A 38 -14.99 -3.49 -4.80
CA LYS A 38 -15.20 -3.03 -3.43
C LYS A 38 -14.41 -3.90 -2.48
N ILE A 39 -13.32 -3.34 -1.96
CA ILE A 39 -12.51 -3.96 -0.94
C ILE A 39 -12.61 -3.13 0.35
N SER A 40 -12.76 -3.80 1.49
CA SER A 40 -12.78 -3.16 2.80
C SER A 40 -11.38 -3.06 3.41
N TYR A 41 -11.20 -2.21 4.42
CA TYR A 41 -9.95 -2.18 5.19
C TYR A 41 -9.62 -3.55 5.81
N GLY A 42 -10.65 -4.27 6.29
CA GLY A 42 -10.50 -5.62 6.82
C GLY A 42 -10.01 -6.65 5.80
N GLN A 43 -10.13 -6.37 4.49
CA GLN A 43 -9.60 -7.20 3.42
C GLN A 43 -8.24 -6.72 2.91
N ILE A 44 -7.99 -5.41 2.91
CA ILE A 44 -6.69 -4.85 2.47
C ILE A 44 -5.53 -5.32 3.32
N TYR A 45 -5.64 -5.21 4.65
CA TYR A 45 -4.49 -5.51 5.49
C TYR A 45 -4.08 -6.99 5.46
N PRO A 46 -5.01 -7.96 5.49
CA PRO A 46 -4.66 -9.37 5.25
C PRO A 46 -4.07 -9.61 3.86
N ALA A 47 -4.58 -8.96 2.81
CA ALA A 47 -4.03 -9.12 1.47
C ALA A 47 -2.60 -8.56 1.35
N LEU A 48 -2.33 -7.39 1.93
CA LEU A 48 -0.99 -6.83 2.00
C LEU A 48 -0.04 -7.72 2.81
N LYS A 49 -0.51 -8.28 3.93
CA LYS A 49 0.27 -9.24 4.72
C LYS A 49 0.65 -10.47 3.89
N PHE A 50 -0.30 -11.05 3.17
CA PHE A 50 -0.07 -12.18 2.28
C PHE A 50 0.96 -11.86 1.18
N ILE A 51 0.86 -10.67 0.56
CA ILE A 51 1.81 -10.21 -0.47
C ILE A 51 3.25 -10.15 0.08
N VAL A 52 3.41 -9.67 1.31
CA VAL A 52 4.73 -9.61 1.97
C VAL A 52 5.24 -11.01 2.32
N GLU A 53 4.37 -11.88 2.85
CA GLU A 53 4.72 -13.27 3.17
C GLU A 53 5.13 -14.08 1.94
N GLU A 54 4.53 -13.79 0.78
CA GLU A 54 4.90 -14.38 -0.51
C GLU A 54 6.16 -13.77 -1.15
N GLY A 55 6.77 -12.77 -0.50
CA GLY A 55 7.98 -12.11 -1.00
C GLY A 55 7.74 -11.23 -2.23
N LEU A 56 6.49 -10.78 -2.44
CA LEU A 56 6.11 -9.95 -3.59
C LEU A 56 6.22 -8.44 -3.29
N ALA A 57 6.29 -8.05 -2.02
CA ALA A 57 6.55 -6.68 -1.57
C ALA A 57 7.28 -6.66 -0.23
N GLU A 58 7.92 -5.54 0.09
CA GLU A 58 8.61 -5.31 1.36
C GLU A 58 7.99 -4.14 2.12
N VAL A 59 8.08 -4.19 3.45
CA VAL A 59 7.62 -3.11 4.33
C VAL A 59 8.84 -2.30 4.77
N TYR A 60 8.83 -1.01 4.47
CA TYR A 60 9.85 -0.07 4.94
C TYR A 60 9.25 0.92 5.93
N PHE A 61 9.90 1.08 7.08
CA PHE A 61 9.59 2.14 8.01
C PHE A 61 10.25 3.43 7.54
N ARG A 62 9.46 4.43 7.15
CA ARG A 62 10.00 5.74 6.84
C ARG A 62 10.43 6.40 8.14
N GLN A 63 11.74 6.56 8.33
CA GLN A 63 12.25 7.34 9.45
C GLN A 63 11.86 8.80 9.22
N TYR A 64 11.02 9.36 10.09
CA TYR A 64 10.76 10.79 10.09
C TYR A 64 12.07 11.49 10.46
N LEU A 65 12.75 12.05 9.47
CA LEU A 65 13.76 13.08 9.73
C LEU A 65 13.00 14.21 10.43
N SER A 66 13.33 14.34 11.71
CA SER A 66 12.68 15.25 12.64
C SER A 66 12.64 16.66 12.07
N PHE A 67 11.61 17.36 12.50
CA PHE A 67 11.28 18.76 12.25
C PHE A 67 12.38 19.76 12.72
N GLU A 68 13.61 19.31 13.01
CA GLU A 68 14.63 20.07 13.73
C GLU A 68 15.49 21.00 12.88
N LYS A 69 15.55 20.83 11.55
CA LYS A 69 16.37 21.74 10.72
C LYS A 69 15.74 23.10 10.44
N LYS A 70 14.47 23.33 10.80
CA LYS A 70 13.79 24.62 10.58
C LYS A 70 13.80 25.56 11.79
N LEU A 71 14.11 25.06 12.99
CA LEU A 71 14.16 25.86 14.22
C LEU A 71 15.58 26.32 14.61
N ALA A 72 16.64 25.79 13.99
CA ALA A 72 18.02 26.22 14.24
C ALA A 72 18.45 27.50 13.47
N LEU A 73 17.49 28.25 12.92
CA LEU A 73 17.73 29.47 12.13
C LEU A 73 16.97 30.71 12.66
N LEU A 74 16.57 30.68 13.94
CA LEU A 74 16.11 31.84 14.71
C LEU A 74 16.91 31.93 16.01
#